data_AF-A0A2T2WX65-F1
#
_entry.id   AF-A0A2T2WX65-F1
#
_cell.length_a   1.000
_cell.length_b   1.000
_cell.length_c   1.000
_cell.angle_alpha   90.00
_cell.angle_beta   90.00
_cell.angle_gamma   90.00
#
_symmetry.space_group_name_H-M   'P 1'
#
loop_
_entity.id
_entity.type
_entity.pdbx_description
1 polymer ?
#
loop_
_entity_poly.entity_id
_entity_poly.type
_entity_poly.pdbx_seq_one_letter_code
_entity_poly.pdbx_strand_id
1 'polypeptide(L)'
;MMDVDGQLQISTRSAFWGAVGNFFLMALKLIVGVMGNSRALIADGVHSGADLGSSIAVIIGLKVSRIPPDESHNYGHAKAEAVAQKVVALLLILAGFEVGSGAIRALGRVHSQRPDFLTLIVSAGVMLIKWVMYVRQKRMALRTGSHSLMASALDNRMDVISSGITTAAILGAQWGLPHFDSYGALAVAALIVWLGVEIFSQAANDLMDRAASTETVESIRDVCLNVNGVKMIDEIRTRVAGTQVLVDLKIVVDSNLSLLEAHGIAHRVKDAVMNLPRIQDVMVHVNPD
;
A
#
# COMPACT_ATOMS: atom_id res chain seq x y z
N MET A 1 -12.89 -1.29 29.14
CA MET A 1 -12.15 -0.47 28.17
C MET A 1 -10.81 -1.17 27.98
N MET A 2 -10.58 -1.83 26.83
CA MET A 2 -9.34 -2.58 26.62
C MET A 2 -8.18 -1.60 26.44
N ASP A 3 -7.13 -1.83 27.22
CA ASP A 3 -5.86 -1.10 27.22
C ASP A 3 -5.27 -0.98 25.81
N VAL A 4 -4.63 0.15 25.50
CA VAL A 4 -4.07 0.46 24.16
C VAL A 4 -3.04 -0.60 23.76
N ASP A 5 -2.26 -1.08 24.72
CA ASP A 5 -1.30 -2.18 24.53
C ASP A 5 -1.98 -3.53 24.27
N GLY A 6 -3.14 -3.78 24.90
CA GLY A 6 -3.96 -4.96 24.63
C GLY A 6 -4.56 -4.96 23.22
N GLN A 7 -4.99 -3.79 22.72
CA GLN A 7 -5.49 -3.63 21.34
C GLN A 7 -4.38 -3.78 20.29
N LEU A 8 -3.18 -3.27 20.59
CA LEU A 8 -1.99 -3.45 19.75
C LEU A 8 -1.59 -4.93 19.66
N GLN A 9 -1.50 -5.64 20.79
CA GLN A 9 -1.15 -7.06 20.80
C GLN A 9 -2.19 -7.96 20.12
N ILE A 10 -3.48 -7.68 20.28
CA ILE A 10 -4.56 -8.38 19.56
C ILE A 10 -4.46 -8.11 18.05
N SER A 11 -4.17 -6.87 17.65
CA SER A 11 -3.99 -6.50 16.24
C SER A 11 -2.78 -7.19 15.61
N THR A 12 -1.64 -7.27 16.30
CA THR A 12 -0.44 -7.95 15.77
C THR A 12 -0.63 -9.47 15.67
N ARG A 13 -1.25 -10.10 16.68
CA ARG A 13 -1.57 -11.54 16.63
C ARG A 13 -2.60 -11.85 15.56
N SER A 14 -3.63 -11.03 15.40
CA SER A 14 -4.63 -11.20 14.35
C SER A 14 -4.03 -11.01 12.95
N ALA A 15 -3.11 -10.06 12.78
CA ALA A 15 -2.37 -9.86 11.53
C ALA A 15 -1.48 -11.06 11.20
N PHE A 16 -0.78 -11.64 12.19
CA PHE A 16 0.03 -12.83 12.00
C PHE A 16 -0.80 -14.04 11.57
N TRP A 17 -1.87 -14.36 12.32
CA TRP A 17 -2.77 -15.47 11.96
C TRP A 17 -3.49 -15.23 10.64
N GLY A 18 -3.80 -13.98 10.31
CA GLY A 18 -4.34 -13.59 9.00
C GLY A 18 -3.35 -13.84 7.87
N ALA A 19 -2.07 -13.48 8.04
CA ALA A 19 -1.02 -13.74 7.06
C ALA A 19 -0.79 -15.24 6.86
N VAL A 20 -0.78 -16.02 7.95
CA VAL A 20 -0.69 -17.49 7.91
C VAL A 20 -1.88 -18.07 7.14
N GLY A 21 -3.11 -17.63 7.44
CA GLY A 21 -4.30 -18.05 6.71
C GLY A 21 -4.24 -17.72 5.22
N ASN A 22 -3.82 -16.50 4.87
CA ASN A 22 -3.64 -16.08 3.48
C ASN A 22 -2.57 -16.92 2.76
N PHE A 23 -1.49 -17.28 3.44
CA PHE A 23 -0.47 -18.18 2.90
C PHE A 23 -1.03 -19.56 2.57
N PHE A 24 -1.83 -20.15 3.47
CA PHE A 24 -2.48 -21.44 3.19
C PHE A 24 -3.49 -21.35 2.05
N LEU A 25 -4.27 -20.27 1.96
CA LEU A 25 -5.20 -20.06 0.84
C LEU A 25 -4.45 -19.89 -0.49
N MET A 26 -3.34 -19.12 -0.50
CA MET A 26 -2.47 -18.99 -1.66
C MET A 26 -1.90 -20.35 -2.10
N ALA A 27 -1.31 -21.10 -1.16
CA ALA A 27 -0.73 -22.41 -1.44
C ALA A 27 -1.78 -23.39 -1.98
N LEU A 28 -2.98 -23.40 -1.39
CA LEU A 28 -4.10 -24.21 -1.83
C LEU A 28 -4.51 -23.86 -3.28
N LYS A 29 -4.69 -22.58 -3.60
CA LYS A 29 -5.01 -22.13 -4.97
C LYS A 29 -3.95 -22.59 -5.97
N LEU A 30 -2.66 -22.40 -5.67
CA LEU A 30 -1.57 -22.75 -6.57
C LEU A 30 -1.46 -24.25 -6.79
N ILE A 31 -1.46 -25.05 -5.72
CA ILE A 31 -1.36 -26.52 -5.80
C ILE A 31 -2.52 -27.09 -6.61
N VAL A 32 -3.75 -26.68 -6.25
CA VAL A 32 -4.96 -27.15 -6.92
C VAL A 32 -5.06 -26.63 -8.34
N GLY A 33 -4.65 -25.39 -8.60
CA GLY A 33 -4.62 -24.81 -9.94
C GLY A 33 -3.70 -25.58 -10.88
N VAL A 34 -2.51 -25.99 -10.41
CA VAL A 34 -1.59 -26.81 -11.19
C VAL A 34 -2.14 -28.23 -11.37
N MET A 35 -2.55 -28.91 -10.29
CA MET A 35 -3.06 -30.29 -10.36
C MET A 35 -4.32 -30.39 -11.22
N GLY A 36 -5.21 -29.41 -11.11
CA GLY A 36 -6.48 -29.34 -11.82
C GLY A 36 -6.43 -28.57 -13.13
N ASN A 37 -5.25 -28.21 -13.64
CA ASN A 37 -5.03 -27.53 -14.93
C ASN A 37 -5.84 -26.23 -15.12
N SER A 38 -6.10 -25.46 -14.06
CA SER A 38 -6.76 -24.15 -14.14
C SER A 38 -5.74 -23.02 -14.13
N ARG A 39 -5.66 -22.28 -15.23
CA ARG A 39 -4.81 -21.09 -15.33
C ARG A 39 -5.41 -19.91 -14.58
N ALA A 40 -6.74 -19.80 -14.54
CA ALA A 40 -7.40 -18.75 -13.76
C ALA A 40 -7.09 -18.92 -12.27
N LEU A 41 -7.13 -20.15 -11.75
CA LEU A 41 -6.81 -20.41 -10.34
C LEU A 41 -5.33 -20.20 -10.02
N ILE A 42 -4.42 -20.52 -10.95
CA ILE A 42 -3.01 -20.18 -10.81
C ILE A 42 -2.82 -18.66 -10.76
N ALA A 43 -3.47 -17.92 -11.68
CA ALA A 43 -3.41 -16.46 -11.71
C ALA A 43 -3.89 -15.84 -10.38
N ASP A 44 -5.01 -16.31 -9.86
CA ASP A 44 -5.57 -15.87 -8.59
C ASP A 44 -4.70 -16.28 -7.39
N GLY A 45 -4.02 -17.43 -7.47
CA GLY A 45 -2.99 -17.83 -6.50
C GLY A 45 -1.77 -16.91 -6.53
N VAL A 46 -1.30 -16.50 -7.72
CA VAL A 46 -0.20 -15.54 -7.89
C VAL A 46 -0.59 -14.17 -7.34
N HIS A 47 -1.84 -13.72 -7.58
CA HIS A 47 -2.35 -12.49 -6.98
C HIS A 47 -2.31 -12.55 -5.44
N SER A 48 -2.85 -13.60 -4.81
CA SER A 48 -2.78 -13.74 -3.36
C SER A 48 -1.34 -13.85 -2.82
N GLY A 49 -0.41 -14.42 -3.62
CA GLY A 49 1.01 -14.45 -3.29
C GLY A 49 1.68 -13.07 -3.35
N ALA A 50 1.24 -12.23 -4.27
CA ALA A 50 1.68 -10.84 -4.36
C ALA A 50 1.30 -10.02 -3.12
N ASP A 51 0.08 -10.19 -2.63
CA ASP A 51 -0.41 -9.48 -1.45
C ASP A 51 0.39 -9.87 -0.20
N LEU A 52 0.72 -11.16 -0.07
CA LEU A 52 1.63 -11.66 0.97
C LEU A 52 3.03 -11.07 0.84
N GLY A 53 3.60 -11.08 -0.37
CA GLY A 53 4.91 -10.49 -0.66
C GLY A 53 4.97 -8.99 -0.35
N SER A 54 3.93 -8.25 -0.74
CA SER A 54 3.76 -6.83 -0.45
C SER A 54 3.70 -6.57 1.05
N SER A 55 2.91 -7.36 1.79
CA SER A 55 2.83 -7.27 3.25
C SER A 55 4.19 -7.50 3.92
N ILE A 56 4.96 -8.50 3.46
CA ILE A 56 6.31 -8.77 3.97
C ILE A 56 7.26 -7.61 3.65
N ALA A 57 7.22 -7.07 2.43
CA ALA A 57 8.06 -5.95 2.03
C ALA A 57 7.73 -4.68 2.82
N VAL A 58 6.46 -4.41 3.12
CA VAL A 58 6.05 -3.32 4.01
C VAL A 58 6.62 -3.54 5.41
N ILE A 59 6.52 -4.75 5.97
CA ILE A 59 7.08 -5.04 7.31
C ILE A 59 8.59 -4.83 7.35
N ILE A 60 9.32 -5.35 6.35
CA ILE A 60 10.78 -5.17 6.25
C ILE A 60 11.11 -3.69 6.06
N GLY A 61 10.42 -3.02 5.14
CA GLY A 61 10.57 -1.59 4.84
C GLY A 61 10.36 -0.72 6.06
N LEU A 62 9.29 -0.97 6.83
CA LEU A 62 8.99 -0.28 8.09
C LEU A 62 10.04 -0.55 9.18
N LYS A 63 10.61 -1.76 9.22
CA LYS A 63 11.65 -2.09 10.19
C LYS A 63 12.94 -1.32 9.87
N VAL A 64 13.32 -1.23 8.59
CA VAL A 64 14.49 -0.48 8.14
C VAL A 64 14.25 1.02 8.24
N SER A 65 13.04 1.51 7.94
CA SER A 65 12.73 2.95 7.97
C SER A 65 12.82 3.59 9.35
N ARG A 66 12.72 2.77 10.42
CA ARG A 66 12.90 3.19 11.81
C ARG A 66 14.36 3.31 12.24
N ILE A 67 15.32 2.92 11.41
CA ILE A 67 16.74 3.10 11.71
C ILE A 67 17.04 4.61 11.68
N PRO A 68 17.57 5.18 12.79
CA PRO A 68 17.86 6.61 12.89
C PRO A 68 18.93 7.03 11.87
N PRO A 69 19.11 8.35 11.66
CA PRO A 69 20.21 8.88 10.85
C PRO A 69 21.58 8.36 11.27
N ASP A 70 22.44 8.12 10.29
CA ASP A 70 23.84 7.72 10.46
C ASP A 70 24.76 8.51 9.51
N GLU A 71 26.07 8.28 9.57
CA GLU A 71 27.07 9.01 8.76
C GLU A 71 26.86 8.86 7.24
N SER A 72 26.26 7.74 6.80
CA SER A 72 25.96 7.48 5.39
C SER A 72 24.58 7.99 4.97
N HIS A 73 23.66 8.15 5.92
CA HIS A 73 22.27 8.58 5.72
C HIS A 73 21.87 9.65 6.75
N ASN A 74 22.29 10.90 6.51
CA ASN A 74 22.06 12.05 7.40
C ASN A 74 20.57 12.37 7.66
N TYR A 75 19.66 11.91 6.79
CA TYR A 75 18.21 12.07 6.93
C TYR A 75 17.51 10.76 7.37
N GLY A 76 18.29 9.72 7.70
CA GLY A 76 17.78 8.41 8.07
C GLY A 76 17.30 7.55 6.90
N HIS A 77 16.63 6.45 7.26
CA HIS A 77 16.30 5.37 6.33
C HIS A 77 14.82 5.37 5.91
N ALA A 78 14.11 6.47 6.12
CA ALA A 78 12.66 6.57 5.92
C ALA A 78 12.20 6.11 4.51
N LYS A 79 13.03 6.33 3.48
CA LYS A 79 12.75 5.92 2.09
C LYS A 79 12.89 4.42 1.82
N ALA A 80 13.42 3.62 2.76
CA ALA A 80 13.60 2.17 2.59
C ALA A 80 12.27 1.44 2.33
N GLU A 81 11.16 1.93 2.90
CA GLU A 81 9.82 1.40 2.64
C GLU A 81 9.44 1.52 1.16
N ALA A 82 9.60 2.71 0.56
CA ALA A 82 9.30 2.94 -0.85
C ALA A 82 10.22 2.10 -1.76
N VAL A 83 11.48 1.90 -1.39
CA VAL A 83 12.40 1.00 -2.12
C VAL A 83 11.89 -0.44 -2.09
N ALA A 84 11.52 -0.96 -0.92
CA ALA A 84 10.98 -2.32 -0.78
C ALA A 84 9.69 -2.51 -1.59
N GLN A 85 8.78 -1.54 -1.55
CA GLN A 85 7.54 -1.55 -2.34
C GLN A 85 7.81 -1.55 -3.85
N LYS A 86 8.78 -0.77 -4.34
CA LYS A 86 9.17 -0.80 -5.76
C LYS A 86 9.65 -2.18 -6.21
N VAL A 87 10.46 -2.85 -5.40
CA VAL A 87 10.96 -4.20 -5.72
C VAL A 87 9.79 -5.18 -5.85
N VAL A 88 8.85 -5.18 -4.90
CA VAL A 88 7.66 -6.03 -4.99
C VAL A 88 6.79 -5.68 -6.18
N ALA A 89 6.56 -4.40 -6.45
CA ALA A 89 5.77 -3.96 -7.58
C ALA A 89 6.35 -4.45 -8.92
N LEU A 90 7.67 -4.41 -9.08
CA LEU A 90 8.34 -4.95 -10.26
C LEU A 90 8.17 -6.47 -10.38
N LEU A 91 8.38 -7.21 -9.30
CA LEU A 91 8.15 -8.67 -9.27
C LEU A 91 6.69 -9.01 -9.61
N LEU A 92 5.75 -8.18 -9.14
CA LEU A 92 4.33 -8.36 -9.40
C LEU A 92 3.98 -8.16 -10.87
N ILE A 93 4.50 -7.09 -11.48
CA ILE A 93 4.33 -6.83 -12.92
C ILE A 93 4.88 -8.00 -13.74
N LEU A 94 6.09 -8.49 -13.41
CA LEU A 94 6.70 -9.65 -14.07
C LEU A 94 5.85 -10.92 -13.92
N ALA A 95 5.33 -11.18 -12.72
CA ALA A 95 4.45 -12.32 -12.47
C ALA A 95 3.15 -12.23 -13.26
N GLY A 96 2.55 -11.03 -13.35
CA GLY A 96 1.38 -10.76 -14.18
C GLY A 96 1.64 -11.03 -15.66
N PHE A 97 2.79 -10.60 -16.20
CA PHE A 97 3.18 -10.92 -17.58
C PHE A 97 3.41 -12.42 -17.81
N GLU A 98 4.03 -13.13 -16.86
CA GLU A 98 4.24 -14.58 -16.99
C GLU A 98 2.91 -15.33 -17.05
N VAL A 99 2.00 -15.05 -16.11
CA VAL A 99 0.65 -15.63 -16.08
C VAL A 99 -0.12 -15.29 -17.36
N GLY A 100 -0.11 -14.02 -17.78
CA GLY A 100 -0.79 -13.56 -18.99
C GLY A 100 -0.24 -14.23 -20.26
N SER A 101 1.08 -14.34 -20.38
CA SER A 101 1.72 -15.02 -21.51
C SER A 101 1.36 -16.51 -21.54
N GLY A 102 1.29 -17.17 -20.38
CA GLY A 102 0.83 -18.55 -20.25
C GLY A 102 -0.62 -18.74 -20.68
N ALA A 103 -1.49 -17.77 -20.41
CA ALA A 103 -2.88 -17.76 -20.85
C ALA A 103 -3.01 -17.52 -22.36
N ILE A 104 -2.23 -16.61 -22.95
CA ILE A 104 -2.19 -16.41 -24.42
C ILE A 104 -1.74 -17.68 -25.13
N ARG A 105 -0.67 -18.32 -24.66
CA ARG A 105 -0.18 -19.61 -25.21
C ARG A 105 -1.25 -20.70 -25.18
N ALA A 106 -2.14 -20.66 -24.19
CA ALA A 106 -3.23 -21.63 -24.05
C ALA A 106 -4.37 -21.41 -25.06
N LEU A 107 -4.67 -20.15 -25.37
CA LEU A 107 -5.67 -19.80 -26.39
C LEU A 107 -5.28 -20.33 -27.78
N GLY A 108 -3.99 -20.38 -28.09
CA GLY A 108 -3.48 -20.92 -29.36
C GLY A 108 -3.54 -22.46 -29.47
N ARG A 109 -3.94 -23.19 -28.43
CA ARG A 109 -4.01 -24.67 -28.45
C ARG A 109 -5.43 -25.13 -28.77
N VAL A 110 -5.56 -26.00 -29.78
CA VAL A 110 -6.85 -26.57 -30.25
C VAL A 110 -7.56 -27.38 -29.17
N HIS A 111 -6.82 -28.00 -28.25
CA HIS A 111 -7.35 -28.73 -27.11
C HIS A 111 -6.88 -28.10 -25.80
N SER A 112 -7.57 -27.05 -25.35
CA SER A 112 -7.39 -26.56 -24.00
C SER A 112 -7.93 -27.61 -23.02
N GLN A 113 -7.07 -28.09 -22.13
CA GLN A 113 -7.48 -29.01 -21.07
C GLN A 113 -8.53 -28.30 -20.20
N ARG A 114 -9.68 -28.97 -20.02
CA ARG A 114 -10.72 -28.46 -19.13
C ARG A 114 -10.19 -28.52 -17.69
N PRO A 115 -10.38 -27.46 -16.89
CA PRO A 115 -10.08 -27.51 -15.47
C PRO A 115 -10.79 -28.68 -14.79
N ASP A 116 -10.19 -29.25 -13.76
CA ASP A 116 -10.84 -30.25 -12.92
C ASP A 116 -11.95 -29.59 -12.08
N PHE A 117 -13.01 -30.33 -11.76
CA PHE A 117 -14.12 -29.83 -10.93
C PHE A 117 -13.64 -29.40 -9.53
N LEU A 118 -12.58 -30.03 -9.03
CA LEU A 118 -11.93 -29.65 -7.76
C LEU A 118 -11.46 -28.19 -7.76
N THR A 119 -11.02 -27.65 -8.90
CA THR A 119 -10.60 -26.24 -9.03
C THR A 119 -11.76 -25.26 -8.77
N LEU A 120 -12.98 -25.62 -9.19
CA LEU A 120 -14.18 -24.83 -8.96
C LEU A 120 -14.54 -24.79 -7.47
N ILE A 121 -14.54 -25.97 -6.81
CA ILE A 121 -14.83 -26.08 -5.38
C ILE A 121 -13.85 -25.23 -4.58
N VAL A 122 -12.56 -25.31 -4.89
CA VAL A 122 -11.52 -24.57 -4.19
C VAL A 122 -11.65 -23.07 -4.45
N SER A 123 -11.81 -22.64 -5.71
CA SER A 123 -11.97 -21.21 -6.03
C SER A 123 -13.19 -20.60 -5.34
N ALA A 124 -14.35 -21.28 -5.40
CA ALA A 124 -15.57 -20.83 -4.74
C ALA A 124 -15.45 -20.84 -3.21
N GLY A 125 -14.79 -21.85 -2.64
CA GLY A 125 -14.52 -21.94 -1.21
C GLY A 125 -13.62 -20.80 -0.71
N VAL A 126 -12.54 -20.50 -1.43
CA VAL A 126 -11.65 -19.39 -1.08
C VAL A 126 -12.36 -18.04 -1.24
N MET A 127 -13.12 -17.85 -2.32
CA MET A 127 -13.95 -16.64 -2.51
C MET A 127 -14.91 -16.44 -1.33
N LEU A 128 -15.58 -17.49 -0.86
CA LEU A 128 -16.48 -17.43 0.29
C LEU A 128 -15.74 -17.05 1.58
N ILE A 129 -14.58 -17.67 1.84
CA ILE A 129 -13.75 -17.35 3.02
C ILE A 129 -13.34 -15.87 3.00
N LYS A 130 -12.82 -15.38 1.88
CA LYS A 130 -12.41 -13.98 1.72
C LYS A 130 -13.59 -13.01 1.85
N TRP A 131 -14.76 -13.38 1.35
CA TRP A 131 -15.99 -12.58 1.53
C TRP A 131 -16.40 -12.48 2.99
N VAL A 132 -16.37 -13.59 3.74
CA VAL A 132 -16.63 -13.57 5.19
C VAL A 132 -15.61 -12.69 5.91
N MET A 133 -14.32 -12.80 5.56
CA MET A 133 -13.26 -11.95 6.13
C MET A 133 -13.50 -10.47 5.86
N TYR A 134 -13.81 -10.10 4.61
CA TYR A 134 -14.16 -8.73 4.21
C TYR A 134 -15.33 -8.18 5.04
N VAL A 135 -16.43 -8.92 5.11
CA VAL A 135 -17.64 -8.46 5.81
C VAL A 135 -17.39 -8.29 7.31
N ARG A 136 -16.62 -9.17 7.95
CA ARG A 136 -16.28 -9.06 9.38
C ARG A 136 -15.35 -7.88 9.64
N GLN A 137 -14.28 -7.76 8.87
CA GLN A 137 -13.30 -6.68 9.04
C GLN A 137 -13.91 -5.31 8.75
N LYS A 138 -14.72 -5.18 7.68
CA LYS A 138 -15.45 -3.94 7.38
C LYS A 138 -16.38 -3.53 8.53
N ARG A 139 -17.14 -4.49 9.09
CA ARG A 139 -18.01 -4.21 10.24
C ARG A 139 -17.22 -3.76 11.47
N MET A 140 -16.08 -4.38 11.74
CA MET A 140 -15.21 -3.98 12.85
C MET A 140 -14.59 -2.60 12.62
N ALA A 141 -14.07 -2.34 11.42
CA ALA A 141 -13.48 -1.07 11.03
C ALA A 141 -14.46 0.11 11.22
N LEU A 142 -15.73 -0.06 10.79
CA LEU A 142 -16.77 0.96 10.97
C LEU A 142 -17.16 1.18 12.43
N ARG A 143 -17.09 0.14 13.27
CA ARG A 143 -17.40 0.26 14.71
C ARG A 143 -16.28 0.90 15.52
N THR A 144 -15.03 0.65 15.13
CA THR A 144 -13.85 1.14 15.86
C THR A 144 -13.25 2.41 15.26
N GLY A 145 -13.68 2.82 14.07
CA GLY A 145 -13.05 3.92 13.32
C GLY A 145 -11.64 3.58 12.83
N SER A 146 -11.25 2.30 12.80
CA SER A 146 -9.88 1.90 12.48
C SER A 146 -9.60 1.93 10.98
N HIS A 147 -8.73 2.85 10.56
CA HIS A 147 -8.23 2.93 9.18
C HIS A 147 -7.48 1.67 8.76
N SER A 148 -6.69 1.06 9.67
CA SER A 148 -5.94 -0.17 9.36
C SER A 148 -6.87 -1.34 9.08
N LEU A 149 -7.92 -1.54 9.90
CA LEU A 149 -8.91 -2.59 9.64
C LEU A 149 -9.71 -2.33 8.36
N MET A 150 -9.97 -1.07 8.02
CA MET A 150 -10.63 -0.73 6.76
C MET A 150 -9.74 -1.08 5.56
N ALA A 151 -8.44 -0.77 5.62
CA ALA A 151 -7.49 -1.14 4.57
C ALA A 151 -7.47 -2.66 4.36
N SER A 152 -7.30 -3.45 5.43
CA SER A 152 -7.34 -4.92 5.33
C SER A 152 -8.68 -5.46 4.81
N ALA A 153 -9.80 -4.79 5.10
CA ALA A 153 -11.08 -5.15 4.52
C ALA A 153 -11.10 -4.91 3.01
N LEU A 154 -10.57 -3.77 2.54
CA LEU A 154 -10.49 -3.46 1.10
C LEU A 154 -9.56 -4.43 0.36
N ASP A 155 -8.46 -4.87 0.97
CA ASP A 155 -7.59 -5.90 0.40
C ASP A 155 -8.36 -7.22 0.21
N ASN A 156 -9.08 -7.68 1.24
CA ASN A 156 -9.92 -8.88 1.14
C ASN A 156 -11.05 -8.72 0.10
N ARG A 157 -11.50 -7.50 -0.19
CA ARG A 157 -12.46 -7.25 -1.26
C ARG A 157 -11.83 -7.47 -2.64
N MET A 158 -10.57 -7.06 -2.84
CA MET A 158 -9.85 -7.31 -4.09
C MET A 158 -9.64 -8.81 -4.33
N ASP A 159 -9.27 -9.55 -3.28
CA ASP A 159 -9.20 -11.02 -3.31
C ASP A 159 -10.53 -11.66 -3.72
N VAL A 160 -11.67 -11.17 -3.21
CA VAL A 160 -13.01 -11.66 -3.59
C VAL A 160 -13.29 -11.40 -5.07
N ILE A 161 -12.92 -10.23 -5.59
CA ILE A 161 -13.11 -9.88 -7.00
C ILE A 161 -12.27 -10.82 -7.89
N SER A 162 -10.98 -10.99 -7.58
CA SER A 162 -10.09 -11.90 -8.33
C SER A 162 -10.57 -13.36 -8.26
N SER A 163 -10.94 -13.83 -7.08
CA SER A 163 -11.46 -15.20 -6.89
C SER A 163 -12.82 -15.39 -7.58
N GLY A 164 -13.64 -14.33 -7.68
CA GLY A 164 -14.91 -14.33 -8.39
C GLY A 164 -14.74 -14.41 -9.91
N ILE A 165 -13.81 -13.63 -10.48
CA ILE A 165 -13.43 -13.73 -11.90
C ILE A 165 -12.97 -15.17 -12.20
N THR A 166 -12.15 -15.73 -11.32
CA THR A 166 -11.62 -17.09 -11.43
C THR A 166 -12.73 -18.15 -11.36
N THR A 167 -13.61 -18.05 -10.36
CA THR A 167 -14.74 -18.97 -10.20
C THR A 167 -15.65 -18.95 -11.43
N ALA A 168 -15.98 -17.75 -11.94
CA ALA A 168 -16.80 -17.60 -13.15
C ALA A 168 -16.10 -18.17 -14.40
N ALA A 169 -14.80 -17.97 -14.52
CA ALA A 169 -13.99 -18.49 -15.62
C ALA A 169 -13.95 -20.02 -15.64
N ILE A 170 -13.71 -20.64 -14.49
CA ILE A 170 -13.70 -22.11 -14.32
C ILE A 170 -15.10 -22.66 -14.59
N LEU A 171 -16.15 -22.04 -14.06
CA LEU A 171 -17.54 -22.47 -14.28
C LEU A 171 -17.90 -22.45 -15.77
N GLY A 172 -17.55 -21.39 -16.50
CA GLY A 172 -17.77 -21.34 -17.95
C GLY A 172 -16.98 -22.39 -18.71
N ALA A 173 -15.76 -22.71 -18.26
CA ALA A 173 -14.96 -23.79 -18.85
C ALA A 173 -15.59 -25.18 -18.63
N GLN A 174 -16.22 -25.40 -17.47
CA GLN A 174 -16.99 -26.62 -17.19
C GLN A 174 -18.24 -26.75 -18.07
N TRP A 175 -18.88 -25.63 -18.43
CA TRP A 175 -20.04 -25.60 -19.33
C TRP A 175 -19.69 -25.77 -20.82
N GLY A 176 -18.46 -26.20 -21.13
CA GLY A 176 -18.08 -26.58 -22.48
C GLY A 176 -17.43 -25.45 -23.29
N LEU A 177 -16.97 -24.37 -22.65
CA LEU A 177 -16.18 -23.30 -23.26
C LEU A 177 -14.70 -23.41 -22.84
N PRO A 178 -13.84 -24.22 -23.50
CA PRO A 178 -12.52 -24.60 -22.96
C PRO A 178 -11.54 -23.44 -22.77
N HIS A 179 -11.77 -22.32 -23.46
CA HIS A 179 -10.93 -21.11 -23.38
C HIS A 179 -11.36 -20.14 -22.28
N PHE A 180 -12.51 -20.35 -21.64
CA PHE A 180 -13.04 -19.42 -20.64
C PHE A 180 -12.13 -19.28 -19.41
N ASP A 181 -11.48 -20.38 -19.00
CA ASP A 181 -10.44 -20.37 -17.97
C ASP A 181 -9.23 -19.50 -18.38
N SER A 182 -8.83 -19.52 -19.65
CA SER A 182 -7.74 -18.68 -20.14
C SER A 182 -8.12 -17.20 -20.20
N TYR A 183 -9.37 -16.87 -20.52
CA TYR A 183 -9.86 -15.49 -20.43
C TYR A 183 -9.92 -14.99 -18.99
N GLY A 184 -10.34 -15.84 -18.04
CA GLY A 184 -10.25 -15.53 -16.61
C GLY A 184 -8.81 -15.27 -16.16
N ALA A 185 -7.88 -16.14 -16.57
CA ALA A 185 -6.47 -15.96 -16.28
C ALA A 185 -5.91 -14.65 -16.85
N LEU A 186 -6.31 -14.25 -18.06
CA LEU A 186 -5.94 -12.95 -18.64
C LEU A 186 -6.53 -11.77 -17.88
N ALA A 187 -7.80 -11.86 -17.46
CA ALA A 187 -8.44 -10.82 -16.68
C ALA A 187 -7.73 -10.62 -15.33
N VAL A 188 -7.41 -11.72 -14.63
CA VAL A 188 -6.65 -11.67 -13.37
C VAL A 188 -5.21 -11.19 -13.60
N ALA A 189 -4.55 -11.62 -14.69
CA ALA A 189 -3.22 -11.12 -15.05
C ALA A 189 -3.22 -9.60 -15.30
N ALA A 190 -4.23 -9.07 -16.00
CA ALA A 190 -4.38 -7.64 -16.22
C ALA A 190 -4.59 -6.88 -14.90
N LEU A 191 -5.41 -7.43 -13.99
CA LEU A 191 -5.60 -6.88 -12.64
C LEU A 191 -4.28 -6.83 -11.87
N ILE A 192 -3.50 -7.91 -11.91
CA ILE A 192 -2.18 -8.01 -11.28
C ILE A 192 -1.23 -6.93 -11.81
N VAL A 193 -1.11 -6.80 -13.14
CA VAL A 193 -0.22 -5.81 -13.77
C VAL A 193 -0.67 -4.39 -13.40
N TRP A 194 -1.96 -4.11 -13.46
CA TRP A 194 -2.50 -2.80 -13.10
C TRP A 194 -2.18 -2.43 -11.64
N LEU A 195 -2.41 -3.35 -10.69
CA LEU A 195 -2.06 -3.16 -9.28
C LEU A 195 -0.56 -2.95 -9.10
N GLY A 196 0.26 -3.74 -9.79
CA GLY A 196 1.72 -3.58 -9.77
C GLY A 196 2.17 -2.21 -10.27
N VAL A 197 1.58 -1.70 -11.35
CA VAL A 197 1.88 -0.35 -11.87
C VAL A 197 1.44 0.73 -10.91
N GLU A 198 0.28 0.58 -10.27
CA GLU A 198 -0.20 1.53 -9.26
C GLU A 198 0.74 1.60 -8.06
N ILE A 199 1.13 0.45 -7.48
CA ILE A 199 2.08 0.38 -6.37
C ILE A 199 3.45 0.96 -6.78
N PHE A 200 3.92 0.63 -7.99
CA PHE A 200 5.18 1.17 -8.50
C PHE A 200 5.14 2.70 -8.62
N SER A 201 4.05 3.25 -9.17
CA SER A 201 3.86 4.69 -9.34
C SER A 201 3.83 5.42 -8.00
N GLN A 202 3.08 4.89 -7.02
CA GLN A 202 3.06 5.44 -5.66
C GLN A 202 4.46 5.43 -5.03
N ALA A 203 5.15 4.29 -5.06
CA ALA A 203 6.49 4.18 -4.51
C ALA A 203 7.53 5.02 -5.29
N ALA A 204 7.29 5.31 -6.58
CA ALA A 204 8.11 6.24 -7.36
C ALA A 204 7.91 7.68 -6.91
N ASN A 205 6.67 8.12 -6.72
CA ASN A 205 6.37 9.44 -6.19
C ASN A 205 6.97 9.65 -4.79
N ASP A 206 6.96 8.61 -3.95
CA ASP A 206 7.52 8.68 -2.60
C ASP A 206 9.04 8.86 -2.63
N LEU A 207 9.72 8.25 -3.61
CA LEU A 207 11.15 8.45 -3.81
C LEU A 207 11.48 9.82 -4.42
N MET A 208 10.58 10.40 -5.21
CA MET A 208 10.68 11.73 -5.81
C MET A 208 10.25 12.88 -4.87
N ASP A 209 10.16 12.62 -3.57
CA ASP A 209 9.78 13.63 -2.56
C ASP A 209 8.39 14.22 -2.80
N ARG A 210 7.38 13.36 -2.94
CA ARG A 210 5.98 13.81 -3.03
C ARG A 210 5.61 14.79 -1.91
N ALA A 211 4.80 15.78 -2.25
CA ALA A 211 4.26 16.75 -1.29
C ALA A 211 3.33 16.06 -0.27
N ALA A 212 3.22 16.67 0.92
CA ALA A 212 2.21 16.29 1.90
C ALA A 212 0.79 16.61 1.39
N SER A 213 -0.24 16.08 2.07
CA SER A 213 -1.62 16.37 1.70
C SER A 213 -1.93 17.86 1.85
N THR A 214 -2.87 18.35 1.04
CA THR A 214 -3.32 19.75 1.10
C THR A 214 -3.74 20.16 2.51
N GLU A 215 -4.43 19.27 3.24
CA GLU A 215 -4.82 19.49 4.63
C GLU A 215 -3.61 19.72 5.57
N THR A 216 -2.53 18.94 5.40
CA THR A 216 -1.30 19.14 6.18
C THR A 216 -0.62 20.46 5.80
N VAL A 217 -0.58 20.80 4.51
CA VAL A 217 0.03 22.06 4.05
C VAL A 217 -0.74 23.28 4.56
N GLU A 218 -2.08 23.26 4.54
CA GLU A 218 -2.91 24.33 5.10
C GLU A 218 -2.76 24.42 6.63
N SER A 219 -2.69 23.28 7.33
CA SER A 219 -2.42 23.26 8.78
C SER A 219 -1.08 23.91 9.13
N ILE A 220 -0.02 23.63 8.33
CA ILE A 220 1.28 24.29 8.48
C ILE A 220 1.15 25.79 8.25
N ARG A 221 0.47 26.20 7.18
CA ARG A 221 0.23 27.61 6.84
C ARG A 221 -0.44 28.36 8.00
N ASP A 222 -1.53 27.81 8.53
CA ASP A 222 -2.30 28.42 9.61
C ASP A 222 -1.46 28.57 10.89
N VAL A 223 -0.69 27.54 11.25
CA VAL A 223 0.21 27.60 12.42
C VAL A 223 1.28 28.67 12.23
N CYS A 224 1.89 28.75 11.05
CA CYS A 224 2.91 29.75 10.73
C CYS A 224 2.37 31.19 10.80
N LEU A 225 1.18 31.46 10.25
CA LEU A 225 0.58 32.81 10.26
C LEU A 225 0.17 33.28 11.65
N ASN A 226 -0.06 32.36 12.59
CA ASN A 226 -0.37 32.70 13.98
C ASN A 226 0.86 33.06 14.82
N VAL A 227 2.08 32.88 14.30
CA VAL A 227 3.31 33.25 15.01
C VAL A 227 3.56 34.75 14.90
N ASN A 228 3.60 35.44 16.04
CA ASN A 228 3.89 36.87 16.08
C ASN A 228 5.29 37.19 15.49
N GLY A 229 5.30 38.11 14.53
CA GLY A 229 6.46 38.55 13.76
C GLY A 229 6.49 38.05 12.32
N VAL A 230 5.66 37.07 11.97
CA VAL A 230 5.50 36.60 10.58
C VAL A 230 4.53 37.53 9.84
N LYS A 231 5.01 38.22 8.80
CA LYS A 231 4.18 39.08 7.94
C LYS A 231 3.52 38.28 6.81
N MET A 232 4.27 37.37 6.20
CA MET A 232 3.83 36.56 5.06
C MET A 232 4.60 35.24 5.02
N ILE A 233 4.05 34.25 4.31
CA ILE A 233 4.74 33.02 3.95
C ILE A 233 4.95 33.06 2.44
N ASP A 234 6.22 33.13 2.01
CA ASP A 234 6.59 33.13 0.59
C ASP A 234 6.46 31.74 -0.02
N GLU A 235 6.92 30.72 0.71
CA GLU A 235 7.02 29.37 0.18
C GLU A 235 6.88 28.32 1.28
N ILE A 236 6.10 27.28 0.99
CA ILE A 236 6.03 26.05 1.79
C ILE A 236 6.37 24.89 0.85
N ARG A 237 7.48 24.21 1.12
CA ARG A 237 7.79 22.92 0.49
C ARG A 237 7.68 21.83 1.54
N THR A 238 7.01 20.76 1.17
CA THR A 238 6.90 19.57 2.01
C THR A 238 7.37 18.37 1.21
N ARG A 239 7.99 17.41 1.90
CA ARG A 239 8.36 16.11 1.34
C ARG A 239 8.00 15.01 2.32
N VAL A 240 7.33 14.00 1.83
CA VAL A 240 6.95 12.81 2.62
C VAL A 240 8.10 11.81 2.61
N ALA A 241 8.54 11.41 3.79
CA ALA A 241 9.56 10.39 4.00
C ALA A 241 8.98 9.29 4.90
N GLY A 242 8.48 8.21 4.29
CA GLY A 242 7.76 7.14 5.00
C GLY A 242 6.52 7.69 5.71
N THR A 243 6.43 7.53 7.03
CA THR A 243 5.31 8.05 7.85
C THR A 243 5.48 9.52 8.24
N GLN A 244 6.65 10.10 8.00
CA GLN A 244 7.04 11.44 8.44
C GLN A 244 7.04 12.46 7.30
N VAL A 245 7.02 13.74 7.65
CA VAL A 245 7.06 14.88 6.74
C VAL A 245 8.20 15.81 7.13
N LEU A 246 9.03 16.19 6.16
CA LEU A 246 10.00 17.26 6.31
C LEU A 246 9.47 18.53 5.62
N VAL A 247 9.70 19.67 6.25
CA VAL A 247 9.15 20.96 5.80
C VAL A 247 10.27 21.96 5.60
N ASP A 248 10.29 22.62 4.45
CA ASP A 248 11.14 23.78 4.17
C ASP A 248 10.21 25.01 4.00
N LEU A 249 10.41 26.02 4.85
CA LEU A 249 9.59 27.23 4.93
C LEU A 249 10.41 28.46 4.56
N LYS A 250 9.78 29.40 3.85
CA LYS A 250 10.26 30.77 3.70
C LYS A 250 9.23 31.73 4.27
N ILE A 251 9.62 32.49 5.28
CA ILE A 251 8.76 33.47 5.94
C ILE A 251 9.31 34.88 5.71
N VAL A 252 8.41 35.85 5.64
CA VAL A 252 8.75 37.28 5.57
C VAL A 252 8.58 37.89 6.95
N VAL A 253 9.60 38.62 7.40
CA VAL A 253 9.60 39.38 8.66
C VAL A 253 10.01 40.83 8.39
N ASP A 254 9.89 41.69 9.40
CA ASP A 254 10.28 43.10 9.27
C ASP A 254 11.79 43.28 9.04
N SER A 255 12.14 44.02 7.99
CA SER A 255 13.51 44.33 7.56
C SER A 255 14.34 45.12 8.58
N ASN A 256 13.71 45.77 9.56
CA ASN A 256 14.40 46.52 10.61
C ASN A 256 14.80 45.65 11.81
N LEU A 257 14.39 44.38 11.85
CA LEU A 257 14.76 43.47 12.93
C LEU A 257 16.24 43.12 12.88
N SER A 258 16.84 42.97 14.06
CA SER A 258 18.17 42.37 14.16
C SER A 258 18.13 40.89 13.74
N LEU A 259 19.27 40.36 13.30
CA LEU A 259 19.40 38.94 12.96
C LEU A 259 18.96 38.02 14.11
N LEU A 260 19.23 38.41 15.36
CA LEU A 260 18.86 37.65 16.55
C LEU A 260 17.33 37.59 16.72
N GLU A 261 16.63 38.70 16.50
CA GLU A 261 15.17 38.77 16.58
C GLU A 261 14.51 37.98 15.44
N ALA A 262 15.01 38.14 14.22
CA ALA A 262 14.57 37.38 13.06
C ALA A 262 14.78 35.86 13.26
N HIS A 263 15.94 35.45 13.78
CA HIS A 263 16.22 34.07 14.14
C HIS A 263 15.27 33.57 15.24
N GLY A 264 14.95 34.41 16.22
CA GLY A 264 13.97 34.10 17.27
C GLY A 264 12.56 33.86 16.71
N ILE A 265 12.12 34.62 15.70
CA ILE A 265 10.85 34.37 14.98
C ILE A 265 10.90 33.01 14.27
N ALA A 266 11.99 32.76 13.52
CA ALA A 266 12.17 31.50 12.80
C ALA A 266 12.13 30.28 13.73
N HIS A 267 12.75 30.36 14.92
CA HIS A 267 12.71 29.28 15.91
C HIS A 267 11.30 29.04 16.44
N ARG A 268 10.54 30.10 16.74
CA ARG A 268 9.13 29.96 17.16
C ARG A 268 8.27 29.33 16.07
N VAL A 269 8.50 29.68 14.80
CA VAL A 269 7.82 29.04 13.67
C VAL A 269 8.18 27.56 13.58
N LYS A 270 9.48 27.22 13.68
CA LYS A 270 9.94 25.82 13.71
C LYS A 270 9.24 25.04 14.82
N ASP A 271 9.27 25.54 16.05
CA ASP A 271 8.67 24.86 17.21
C ASP A 271 7.15 24.68 17.05
N ALA A 272 6.46 25.71 16.54
CA ALA A 272 5.02 25.66 16.32
C ALA A 272 4.65 24.59 15.28
N VAL A 273 5.37 24.52 14.16
CA VAL A 273 5.12 23.54 13.10
C VAL A 273 5.53 22.12 13.53
N MET A 274 6.60 21.97 14.31
CA MET A 274 7.04 20.69 14.88
C MET A 274 6.00 20.04 15.81
N ASN A 275 5.07 20.82 16.38
CA ASN A 275 3.97 20.29 17.19
C ASN A 275 2.83 19.67 16.37
N LEU A 276 2.82 19.86 15.04
CA LEU A 276 1.84 19.21 14.17
C LEU A 276 2.15 17.71 14.03
N PRO A 277 1.11 16.87 13.87
CA PRO A 277 1.30 15.43 13.74
C PRO A 277 2.15 15.11 12.50
N ARG A 278 3.05 14.12 12.64
CA ARG A 278 3.91 13.56 11.58
C ARG A 278 5.02 14.49 11.06
N ILE A 279 5.18 15.70 11.58
CA ILE A 279 6.33 16.55 11.23
C ILE A 279 7.59 16.04 11.94
N GLN A 280 8.65 15.79 11.17
CA GLN A 280 9.92 15.30 11.71
C GLN A 280 10.97 16.40 11.85
N ASP A 281 11.05 17.30 10.86
CA ASP A 281 11.96 18.44 10.91
C ASP A 281 11.41 19.58 10.05
N VAL A 282 11.82 20.79 10.41
CA VAL A 282 11.44 22.04 9.77
C VAL A 282 12.68 22.90 9.60
N MET A 283 12.95 23.31 8.37
CA MET A 283 13.94 24.33 8.05
C MET A 283 13.21 25.64 7.71
N VAL A 284 13.55 26.72 8.41
CA VAL A 284 12.93 28.03 8.22
C VAL A 284 13.98 29.01 7.69
N HIS A 285 13.74 29.52 6.48
CA HIS A 285 14.48 30.63 5.91
C HIS A 285 13.70 31.93 6.09
N VAL A 286 14.40 33.00 6.45
CA VAL A 286 13.80 34.30 6.76
C VAL A 286 14.15 35.30 5.67
N ASN A 287 13.13 35.88 5.06
CA ASN A 287 13.23 36.95 4.09
C ASN A 287 12.83 38.30 4.73
N PRO A 288 13.51 39.40 4.39
CA PRO A 288 13.04 40.74 4.73
C PRO A 288 11.86 41.15 3.83
N ASP A 289 11.04 42.08 4.32
CA ASP A 289 9.91 42.68 3.59
C ASP A 289 10.30 43.79 2.60
#